data_AF-A0A2L2YT09-F1
#
_entry.id   AF-A0A2L2YT09-F1
#
_cell.length_a   1.000
_cell.length_b   1.000
_cell.length_c   1.000
_cell.angle_alpha   90.00
_cell.angle_beta   90.00
_cell.angle_gamma   90.00
#
_symmetry.space_group_name_H-M   'P 1'
#
loop_
_entity.id
_entity.type
_entity.pdbx_description
1 polymer ?
#
loop_
_entity_poly.entity_id
_entity_poly.type
_entity_poly.pdbx_seq_one_letter_code
_entity_poly.pdbx_strand_id
1 'polypeptide(L)'
;NKNVAMQWVPAHCGLQGNETADFLAKKAAKIIQISLKSVPFYIAKRKIKISLRTTFKAKLLEANKDKDWLKGIKDIPSWPREKSAALFCLATGHDCLSKHLLQNQNPFKPLLSIM
;
A
#
# COMPACT_ATOMS: atom_id res chain seq x y z
N ASN A 1 9.73 43.61 32.50
CA ASN A 1 9.10 42.98 31.32
C ASN A 1 10.14 42.29 30.46
N LYS A 2 9.93 41.02 30.10
CA LYS A 2 10.74 40.34 29.08
C LYS A 2 9.98 40.40 27.76
N ASN A 3 10.63 40.87 26.71
CA ASN A 3 10.06 40.90 25.37
C ASN A 3 10.33 39.55 24.69
N VAL A 4 9.27 38.88 24.26
CA VAL A 4 9.34 37.63 23.50
C VAL A 4 8.70 37.89 22.14
N ALA A 5 9.38 37.46 21.07
CA ALA A 5 8.86 37.51 19.70
C ALA A 5 8.67 36.08 19.20
N MET A 6 7.57 35.84 18.49
CA MET A 6 7.29 34.56 17.82
C MET A 6 7.57 34.72 16.34
N GLN A 7 8.34 33.81 15.77
CA GLN A 7 8.69 33.82 14.36
C GLN A 7 8.34 32.47 13.74
N TRP A 8 7.76 32.50 12.55
CA TRP A 8 7.55 31.31 11.76
C TRP A 8 8.81 30.99 10.96
N VAL A 9 9.19 29.72 10.96
CA VAL A 9 10.37 29.22 10.24
C VAL A 9 9.93 28.04 9.37
N PRO A 10 10.24 28.04 8.06
CA PRO A 10 9.93 26.91 7.19
C PRO A 10 10.67 25.64 7.61
N ALA A 11 10.04 24.48 7.38
CA ALA A 11 10.61 23.19 7.71
C ALA A 11 11.77 22.81 6.77
N HIS A 12 12.73 22.05 7.28
CA HIS A 12 13.83 21.46 6.50
C HIS A 12 14.73 22.47 5.76
N CYS A 13 14.96 23.64 6.37
CA CYS A 13 15.81 24.69 5.79
C CYS A 13 17.26 24.68 6.29
N GLY A 14 17.76 23.61 6.94
CA GLY A 14 19.14 23.57 7.43
C GLY A 14 19.38 24.33 8.75
N LEU A 15 18.34 24.92 9.34
CA LEU A 15 18.46 25.67 10.59
C LEU A 15 18.58 24.69 11.77
N GLN A 16 19.80 24.55 12.29
CA GLN A 16 20.15 23.55 13.30
C GLN A 16 19.18 23.52 14.49
N GLY A 17 18.76 24.68 15.01
CA GLY A 17 17.79 24.74 16.11
C GLY A 17 16.41 24.18 15.75
N ASN A 18 15.90 24.50 14.56
CA ASN A 18 14.61 24.00 14.06
C ASN A 18 14.68 22.49 13.78
N GLU A 19 15.78 22.04 13.17
CA GLU A 19 15.98 20.62 12.86
C GLU A 19 16.17 19.77 14.11
N THR A 20 16.88 20.29 15.11
CA THR A 20 17.03 19.63 16.41
C THR A 20 15.67 19.53 17.10
N ALA A 21 14.87 20.60 17.10
CA ALA A 21 13.53 20.59 17.66
C ALA A 21 12.63 19.56 16.97
N ASP A 22 12.62 19.51 15.63
CA ASP A 22 11.86 18.53 14.85
C ASP A 22 12.32 17.09 15.12
N PHE A 23 13.64 16.85 15.16
CA PHE A 23 14.20 15.53 15.49
C PHE A 23 13.79 15.06 16.88
N LEU A 24 13.86 15.94 17.88
CA LEU A 24 13.44 15.64 19.25
C LEU A 24 11.94 15.40 19.34
N ALA A 25 11.12 16.20 18.65
CA ALA A 25 9.67 16.00 18.59
C ALA A 25 9.32 14.65 17.94
N LYS A 26 9.99 14.26 16.86
CA LYS A 26 9.83 12.95 16.21
C LYS A 26 10.25 11.79 17.11
N LYS A 27 11.33 11.93 17.87
CA LYS A 27 11.74 10.94 18.89
C LYS A 27 10.68 10.82 19.99
N ALA A 28 10.22 11.95 20.53
CA ALA A 28 9.20 11.98 21.57
C ALA A 28 7.87 11.38 21.10
N ALA A 29 7.47 11.60 19.85
CA ALA A 29 6.25 11.03 19.28
C ALA A 29 6.26 9.49 19.21
N LYS A 30 7.44 8.85 19.26
CA LYS A 30 7.59 7.39 19.34
C LYS A 30 7.43 6.86 20.76
N ILE A 31 7.53 7.71 21.77
CA ILE A 31 7.33 7.32 23.17
C ILE A 31 5.83 7.11 23.38
N ILE A 32 5.46 5.90 23.82
CA ILE A 32 4.06 5.55 24.09
C ILE A 32 3.63 6.32 25.33
N GLN A 33 2.89 7.41 25.12
CA GLN A 33 2.19 8.07 26.22
C GLN A 33 0.97 7.22 26.59
N ILE A 34 1.00 6.62 27.78
CA ILE A 34 -0.14 5.92 28.35
C ILE A 34 -1.17 6.98 28.76
N SER A 35 -2.07 7.29 27.84
CA SER A 35 -3.25 8.09 28.14
C SER A 35 -4.30 7.18 28.77
N LEU A 36 -4.69 7.45 30.02
CA LEU A 36 -5.83 6.80 30.68
C LEU A 36 -7.19 7.18 30.07
N LYS A 37 -7.21 8.07 29.07
CA LYS A 37 -8.45 8.51 28.40
C LYS A 37 -8.90 7.50 27.35
N SER A 38 -10.22 7.29 27.31
CA SER A 38 -10.89 6.52 26.26
C SER A 38 -10.52 7.06 24.87
N VAL A 39 -10.08 6.17 23.98
CA VAL A 39 -9.72 6.52 22.61
C VAL A 39 -11.00 6.50 21.75
N PRO A 40 -11.30 7.59 21.00
CA PRO A 40 -12.43 7.59 20.09
C PRO A 40 -12.36 6.44 19.06
N PHE A 41 -13.51 5.84 18.75
CA PHE A 41 -13.60 4.69 17.86
C PHE A 41 -12.87 4.88 16.52
N TYR A 42 -13.00 6.06 15.89
CA TYR A 42 -12.37 6.33 14.61
C TYR A 42 -10.83 6.30 14.67
N ILE A 43 -10.23 6.76 15.79
CA ILE A 43 -8.79 6.70 16.02
C ILE A 43 -8.35 5.25 16.22
N ALA A 44 -9.08 4.50 17.06
CA ALA A 44 -8.78 3.08 17.30
C ALA A 44 -8.87 2.27 16.00
N LYS A 45 -9.95 2.43 15.23
CA LYS A 45 -10.14 1.82 13.91
C LYS A 45 -9.00 2.18 12.96
N ARG A 46 -8.58 3.44 12.92
CA ARG A 46 -7.45 3.89 12.08
C ARG A 46 -6.14 3.23 12.49
N LYS A 47 -5.83 3.17 13.79
CA LYS A 47 -4.62 2.52 14.32
C LYS A 47 -4.59 1.04 13.94
N ILE A 48 -5.70 0.33 14.14
CA ILE A 48 -5.84 -1.09 13.76
C ILE A 48 -5.62 -1.26 12.25
N LYS A 49 -6.28 -0.43 11.42
CA LYS A 49 -6.16 -0.49 9.96
C LYS A 49 -4.72 -0.24 9.49
N ILE A 50 -4.02 0.72 10.09
CA ILE A 50 -2.61 1.00 9.77
C ILE A 50 -1.75 -0.19 10.14
N SER A 51 -1.87 -0.70 11.37
CA SER A 51 -1.11 -1.85 11.86
C SER A 51 -1.28 -3.09 10.97
N LEU A 52 -2.52 -3.42 10.61
CA LEU A 52 -2.80 -4.54 9.71
C LEU A 52 -2.15 -4.34 8.34
N ARG A 53 -2.28 -3.14 7.75
CA ARG A 53 -1.69 -2.83 6.44
C ARG A 53 -0.17 -2.90 6.47
N THR A 54 0.48 -2.37 7.50
CA THR A 54 1.93 -2.40 7.63
C THR A 54 2.45 -3.82 7.78
N THR A 55 1.82 -4.62 8.64
CA THR A 55 2.19 -6.02 8.85
C THR A 55 1.98 -6.86 7.60
N PHE A 56 0.85 -6.68 6.92
CA PHE A 56 0.55 -7.39 5.68
C PHE A 56 1.53 -7.00 4.56
N LYS A 57 1.84 -5.70 4.42
CA LYS A 57 2.83 -5.23 3.46
C LYS A 57 4.22 -5.82 3.73
N ALA A 58 4.65 -5.88 4.99
CA ALA A 58 5.93 -6.49 5.35
C ALA A 58 5.98 -7.98 4.99
N LYS A 59 4.92 -8.74 5.32
CA LYS A 59 4.81 -10.16 4.93
C LYS A 59 4.85 -10.35 3.41
N LEU A 60 4.16 -9.50 2.66
CA LEU A 60 4.21 -9.54 1.19
C LEU A 60 5.60 -9.25 0.67
N LEU A 61 6.31 -8.25 1.22
CA LEU A 61 7.67 -7.95 0.79
C LEU A 61 8.61 -9.13 1.05
N GLU A 62 8.57 -9.73 2.23
CA GLU A 62 9.37 -10.92 2.54
C GLU A 62 9.02 -12.10 1.63
N ALA A 63 7.73 -12.40 1.45
CA ALA A 63 7.29 -13.50 0.57
C ALA A 63 7.60 -13.28 -0.92
N ASN A 64 7.89 -12.05 -1.33
CA ASN A 64 8.22 -11.71 -2.72
C ASN A 64 9.70 -11.30 -2.90
N LYS A 65 10.53 -11.37 -1.85
CA LYS A 65 11.94 -10.94 -1.88
C LYS A 65 12.77 -11.67 -2.94
N ASP A 66 12.51 -12.97 -3.11
CA ASP A 66 13.24 -13.84 -4.04
C ASP A 66 12.50 -14.09 -5.36
N LYS A 67 11.32 -13.48 -5.54
CA LYS A 67 10.55 -13.63 -6.78
C LYS A 67 11.03 -12.59 -7.79
N ASP A 68 11.63 -13.05 -8.88
CA ASP A 68 11.80 -12.23 -10.08
C ASP A 68 10.50 -12.26 -10.88
N TRP A 69 9.58 -11.34 -10.58
CA TRP A 69 8.32 -11.17 -11.30
C TRP A 69 8.53 -10.76 -12.76
N LEU A 70 9.73 -10.30 -13.13
CA LEU A 70 10.08 -10.01 -14.51
C LEU A 70 10.52 -11.25 -15.29
N LYS A 71 10.95 -12.36 -14.63
CA LYS A 71 11.33 -13.60 -15.35
C LYS A 71 10.21 -14.11 -16.28
N GLY A 72 8.95 -14.03 -15.87
CA GLY A 72 7.80 -14.44 -16.70
C GLY A 72 7.31 -13.39 -17.71
N ILE A 73 7.78 -12.13 -17.59
CA ILE A 73 7.35 -10.99 -18.41
C ILE A 73 8.39 -10.66 -19.51
N LYS A 74 9.65 -11.09 -19.34
CA LYS A 74 10.76 -10.84 -20.27
C LYS A 74 10.51 -11.38 -21.69
N ASP A 75 9.63 -12.37 -21.83
CA ASP A 75 9.33 -13.03 -23.11
C ASP A 75 8.12 -12.43 -23.84
N ILE A 76 7.53 -11.32 -23.37
CA ILE A 76 6.39 -10.68 -24.07
C ILE A 76 6.90 -10.00 -25.35
N PRO A 77 6.50 -10.46 -26.54
CA PRO A 77 6.95 -9.85 -27.80
C PRO A 77 6.45 -8.42 -27.95
N SER A 78 7.19 -7.60 -28.70
CA SER A 78 6.77 -6.25 -29.12
C SER A 78 5.72 -6.33 -30.24
N TRP A 79 4.57 -6.93 -29.92
CA TRP A 79 3.41 -7.04 -30.78
C TRP A 79 2.54 -5.79 -30.69
N PRO A 80 1.53 -5.65 -31.57
CA PRO A 80 0.51 -4.63 -31.40
C PRO A 80 -0.04 -4.65 -29.98
N ARG A 81 -0.22 -3.46 -29.39
CA ARG A 81 -0.58 -3.24 -27.98
C ARG A 81 -1.66 -4.19 -27.46
N GLU A 82 -2.67 -4.47 -28.27
CA GLU A 82 -3.76 -5.39 -27.95
C GLU A 82 -3.26 -6.79 -27.54
N LYS A 83 -2.36 -7.38 -28.32
CA LYS A 83 -1.87 -8.74 -28.08
C LYS A 83 -0.90 -8.78 -26.90
N SER A 84 0.00 -7.80 -26.80
CA SER A 84 0.93 -7.73 -25.67
C SER A 84 0.21 -7.46 -24.34
N ALA A 85 -0.85 -6.65 -24.34
CA ALA A 85 -1.67 -6.43 -23.16
C ALA A 85 -2.45 -7.68 -22.75
N ALA A 86 -3.04 -8.42 -23.71
CA ALA A 86 -3.71 -9.69 -23.43
C ALA A 86 -2.74 -10.72 -22.86
N LEU A 87 -1.55 -10.87 -23.46
CA LEU A 87 -0.51 -11.79 -23.00
C LEU A 87 0.00 -11.41 -21.60
N PHE A 88 0.16 -10.12 -21.31
CA PHE A 88 0.54 -9.62 -19.98
C PHE A 88 -0.53 -9.92 -18.92
N CYS A 89 -1.81 -9.69 -19.23
CA CYS A 89 -2.91 -10.04 -18.32
C CYS A 89 -2.93 -11.54 -18.03
N LEU A 90 -2.70 -12.38 -19.04
CA LEU A 90 -2.56 -13.84 -18.90
C LEU A 90 -1.37 -14.23 -18.02
N ALA A 91 -0.18 -13.69 -18.33
CA ALA A 91 1.05 -13.98 -17.59
C ALA A 91 1.00 -13.54 -16.12
N THR A 92 0.23 -12.49 -15.81
CA THR A 92 0.07 -11.96 -14.45
C THR A 92 -1.20 -12.45 -13.75
N GLY A 93 -2.04 -13.27 -14.41
CA GLY A 93 -3.29 -13.79 -13.86
C GLY A 93 -4.38 -12.72 -13.65
N HIS A 94 -4.31 -11.61 -14.37
CA HIS A 94 -5.33 -10.54 -14.38
C HIS A 94 -6.37 -10.71 -15.49
N ASP A 95 -6.24 -11.76 -16.31
CA ASP A 95 -7.33 -12.19 -17.17
C ASP A 95 -8.47 -12.77 -16.31
N CYS A 96 -9.72 -12.49 -16.66
CA CYS A 96 -10.86 -13.02 -15.91
C CYS A 96 -11.16 -14.50 -16.23
N LEU A 97 -10.22 -15.26 -16.83
CA LEU A 97 -10.45 -16.62 -17.31
C LEU A 97 -10.73 -17.56 -16.15
N SER A 98 -9.97 -17.48 -15.06
CA SER A 98 -10.18 -18.33 -13.88
C SER A 98 -11.59 -18.16 -13.31
N LYS A 99 -12.10 -16.92 -13.27
CA LYS A 99 -13.48 -16.62 -12.87
C LYS A 99 -14.52 -17.22 -13.83
N HIS A 100 -14.27 -17.18 -15.14
CA HIS A 100 -15.15 -17.79 -16.15
C HIS A 100 -15.12 -19.33 -16.11
N LEU A 101 -13.96 -19.95 -15.96
CA LEU A 101 -13.82 -21.40 -15.91
C LEU A 101 -14.53 -21.99 -14.69
N LEU A 102 -14.39 -21.36 -13.52
CA LEU A 102 -15.12 -21.73 -12.30
C LEU A 102 -16.63 -21.55 -12.47
N GLN A 103 -17.05 -20.55 -13.25
CA GLN A 103 -18.46 -20.29 -13.52
C GLN A 103 -19.07 -21.31 -14.51
N ASN A 104 -18.29 -21.86 -15.43
CA ASN A 104 -18.71 -22.88 -16.40
C ASN A 104 -18.72 -24.31 -15.82
N GLN A 105 -17.98 -24.57 -14.75
CA GLN A 105 -18.04 -25.84 -14.01
C GLN A 105 -19.20 -25.91 -13.01
N ASN A 106 -20.00 -24.83 -12.87
CA ASN A 106 -21.18 -24.83 -12.03
C ASN A 106 -22.36 -25.45 -12.80
N PRO A 107 -22.86 -26.65 -12.43
CA PRO A 107 -23.87 -27.39 -13.19
C PRO A 107 -25.27 -26.75 -13.18
N PHE A 108 -25.46 -25.64 -12.44
CA PHE A 108 -26.76 -24.97 -12.26
C PHE A 108 -26.93 -23.69 -13.09
N LYS A 109 -26.13 -23.45 -14.13
CA LYS A 109 -26.32 -22.28 -15.00
C LYS A 109 -27.05 -22.61 -16.30
N PRO A 110 -28.11 -21.86 -16.68
CA PRO A 110 -28.66 -21.93 -18.02
C PRO A 110 -27.68 -21.30 -19.01
N LEU A 111 -27.42 -22.00 -20.12
CA LEU A 111 -26.65 -21.52 -21.25
C LEU A 111 -27.37 -20.32 -21.88
N LEU A 112 -26.90 -19.09 -21.61
CA LEU A 112 -27.26 -17.94 -22.43
C LEU A 112 -26.36 -17.97 -23.66
N SER A 113 -27.00 -18.30 -24.79
CA SER A 113 -26.44 -18.32 -26.14
C SER A 113 -25.76 -17.00 -26.47
N ILE A 114 -24.53 -17.12 -26.95
CA ILE A 114 -23.77 -16.03 -27.55
C ILE A 114 -24.41 -15.75 -28.92
N MET A 115 -24.90 -14.53 -29.12
CA MET A 115 -24.99 -13.87 -30.42
C MET A 115 -23.95 -12.76 -30.46
#